data_AF-A0A2H0B0E5-F1
#
_entry.id   AF-A0A2H0B0E5-F1
#
_cell.length_a   1.000
_cell.length_b   1.000
_cell.length_c   1.000
_cell.angle_alpha   90.00
_cell.angle_beta   90.00
_cell.angle_gamma   90.00
#
_symmetry.space_group_name_H-M   'P 1'
#
loop_
_entity.id
_entity.type
_entity.pdbx_description
1 polymer ?
#
loop_
_entity_poly.entity_id
_entity_poly.type
_entity_poly.pdbx_seq_one_letter_code
_entity_poly.pdbx_strand_id
1 'polypeptide(L)'
;MNKRYLDNIIADNPEIRKSIVITTVGRLIRHKGIYEFIEAARNMLSKYPRLLFVIVGSTDSLNPSRISKTEISKINNERILFLYNRD
;
A
#
# COMPACT_ATOMS: atom_id res chain seq x y z
N MET A 1 -12.84 0.99 6.26
CA MET A 1 -11.61 1.83 6.43
C MET A 1 -11.50 2.23 7.90
N ASN A 2 -10.47 1.78 8.63
CA ASN A 2 -10.24 2.33 9.97
C ASN A 2 -9.40 3.60 9.82
N LYS A 3 -10.07 4.76 9.76
CA LYS A 3 -9.44 6.11 9.74
C LYS A 3 -8.25 6.20 10.71
N ARG A 4 -8.37 5.53 11.86
CA ARG A 4 -7.35 5.40 12.89
C ARG A 4 -6.00 4.85 12.42
N TYR A 5 -5.95 3.97 11.43
CA TYR A 5 -4.69 3.42 10.94
C TYR A 5 -3.84 4.46 10.20
N LEU A 6 -4.48 5.21 9.29
CA LEU A 6 -3.83 6.32 8.60
C LEU A 6 -3.50 7.46 9.57
N ASP A 7 -4.41 7.75 10.50
CA ASP A 7 -4.19 8.77 11.53
C ASP A 7 -2.95 8.43 12.39
N ASN A 8 -2.77 7.16 12.77
CA ASN A 8 -1.58 6.72 13.52
C ASN A 8 -0.29 6.87 12.70
N ILE A 9 -0.28 6.42 11.44
CA ILE A 9 0.88 6.59 10.57
C ILE A 9 1.26 8.06 10.45
N ILE A 10 0.28 8.94 10.26
CA ILE A 10 0.49 10.39 10.14
C ILE A 10 0.93 11.00 11.47
N ALA A 11 0.41 10.53 12.61
CA ALA A 11 0.82 11.00 13.93
C ALA A 11 2.29 10.65 14.21
N ASP A 12 2.71 9.43 13.86
CA ASP A 12 4.09 8.96 14.01
C ASP A 12 5.05 9.58 12.98
N ASN A 13 4.51 10.01 11.83
CA ASN A 13 5.28 10.51 10.67
C ASN A 13 4.57 11.74 10.05
N PRO A 14 4.62 12.92 10.71
CA PRO A 14 3.86 14.11 10.29
C PRO A 14 4.25 14.63 8.89
N GLU A 15 5.47 14.35 8.43
CA GLU A 15 5.96 14.71 7.10
C GLU A 15 5.20 13.99 5.97
N ILE A 16 4.52 12.88 6.26
CA ILE A 16 3.66 12.17 5.28
C ILE A 16 2.57 13.09 4.72
N ARG A 17 2.11 14.10 5.47
CA ARG A 17 1.12 15.09 4.97
C ARG A 17 1.63 15.92 3.78
N LYS A 18 2.94 15.97 3.59
CA LYS A 18 3.59 16.70 2.49
C LYS A 18 4.00 15.79 1.34
N SER A 19 3.65 14.50 1.41
CA SER A 19 4.05 13.52 0.40
C SER A 19 3.29 13.68 -0.91
N ILE A 20 3.98 13.37 -2.01
CA ILE A 20 3.32 13.14 -3.29
C ILE A 20 2.81 11.71 -3.27
N VAL A 21 1.49 11.55 -3.43
CA VAL A 21 0.83 10.25 -3.31
C VAL A 21 0.69 9.60 -4.68
N ILE A 22 1.33 8.45 -4.87
CA ILE A 22 1.19 7.61 -6.06
C ILE A 22 0.26 6.46 -5.71
N THR A 23 -0.86 6.36 -6.41
CA THR A 23 -1.92 5.41 -6.07
C THR A 23 -2.20 4.43 -7.19
N THR A 24 -2.39 3.17 -6.84
CA THR A 24 -3.03 2.17 -7.71
C THR A 24 -4.31 1.66 -7.05
N VAL A 25 -5.32 1.36 -7.87
CA VAL A 25 -6.64 0.92 -7.41
C VAL A 25 -7.05 -0.36 -8.13
N GLY A 26 -7.46 -1.38 -7.38
CA GLY A 26 -8.00 -2.59 -7.98
C GLY A 26 -8.10 -3.78 -7.02
N ARG A 27 -8.53 -4.93 -7.54
CA ARG A 27 -8.49 -6.19 -6.79
C ARG A 27 -7.04 -6.53 -6.44
N LEU A 28 -6.81 -6.95 -5.19
CA LEU A 28 -5.49 -7.33 -4.70
C LEU A 28 -5.11 -8.74 -5.19
N ILE A 29 -4.87 -8.85 -6.49
CA ILE A 29 -4.48 -10.08 -7.20
C ILE A 29 -3.19 -9.84 -7.99
N ARG A 30 -2.37 -10.88 -8.17
CA ARG A 30 -1.03 -10.75 -8.80
C ARG A 30 -1.09 -10.09 -10.18
N HIS A 31 -2.04 -10.52 -11.00
CA HIS A 31 -2.22 -10.04 -12.39
C HIS A 31 -2.60 -8.56 -12.51
N LYS A 32 -2.86 -7.85 -11.40
CA LYS A 32 -3.13 -6.40 -11.42
C LYS A 32 -1.87 -5.54 -11.36
N GLY A 33 -0.69 -6.14 -11.47
CA GLY A 33 0.56 -5.39 -11.50
C GLY A 33 0.99 -4.88 -10.11
N ILE A 34 0.47 -5.48 -9.03
CA ILE A 34 0.70 -4.98 -7.67
C ILE A 34 2.17 -5.18 -7.26
N TYR A 35 2.80 -6.28 -7.64
CA TYR A 35 4.20 -6.52 -7.30
C TYR A 35 5.13 -5.59 -8.05
N GLU A 36 4.83 -5.34 -9.32
CA GLU A 36 5.54 -4.38 -10.18
C GLU A 36 5.41 -2.96 -9.62
N PHE A 37 4.22 -2.60 -9.12
CA PHE A 37 4.00 -1.33 -8.43
C PHE A 37 4.84 -1.22 -7.14
N ILE A 38 4.94 -2.29 -6.35
CA ILE A 38 5.76 -2.33 -5.14
C ILE A 38 7.25 -2.25 -5.47
N GLU A 39 7.70 -2.93 -6.52
CA GLU A 39 9.09 -2.89 -6.96
C GLU A 39 9.47 -1.48 -7.43
N ALA A 40 8.61 -0.85 -8.23
CA ALA A 40 8.77 0.54 -8.63
C ALA A 40 8.81 1.47 -7.40
N ALA A 41 7.95 1.23 -6.41
CA ALA A 41 7.96 1.98 -5.15
C ALA A 41 9.31 1.90 -4.43
N ARG A 42 9.85 0.69 -4.25
CA ARG A 42 11.15 0.47 -3.58
C ARG A 42 12.28 1.19 -4.29
N ASN A 43 12.32 1.10 -5.62
CA ASN A 43 13.34 1.77 -6.43
C ASN A 43 13.24 3.30 -6.31
N MET A 44 12.02 3.84 -6.37
CA MET A 44 11.78 5.29 -6.33
C MET A 44 12.02 5.90 -4.94
N LEU A 45 11.67 5.20 -3.87
CA LEU A 45 11.81 5.71 -2.49
C LEU A 45 13.27 5.96 -2.10
N SER A 46 14.23 5.23 -2.69
CA SER A 46 15.66 5.48 -2.50
C SER A 46 16.11 6.87 -2.97
N LYS A 47 15.43 7.42 -3.98
CA LYS A 47 15.74 8.73 -4.61
C LYS A 47 14.80 9.83 -4.16
N TYR A 48 13.56 9.48 -3.85
CA TYR A 48 12.49 10.42 -3.56
C TYR A 48 11.74 10.01 -2.27
N PRO A 49 12.31 10.31 -1.09
CA PRO A 49 11.74 9.87 0.19
C PRO A 49 10.41 10.54 0.57
N ARG A 50 10.00 11.58 -0.18
CA ARG A 50 8.70 12.26 -0.06
C ARG A 50 7.58 11.58 -0.85
N LEU A 51 7.85 10.48 -1.56
CA LEU A 51 6.79 9.72 -2.21
C LEU A 51 6.05 8.87 -1.19
N LEU A 52 4.75 8.72 -1.39
CA LEU A 52 3.92 7.76 -0.66
C LEU A 52 3.22 6.88 -1.69
N PHE A 53 3.44 5.57 -1.60
CA PHE A 53 2.79 4.60 -2.48
C PHE A 53 1.57 4.03 -1.77
N VAL A 54 0.41 4.12 -2.41
CA VAL A 54 -0.86 3.67 -1.83
C VAL A 54 -1.53 2.67 -2.77
N ILE A 55 -1.85 1.50 -2.24
CA ILE A 55 -2.53 0.42 -2.94
C ILE A 55 -3.91 0.31 -2.34
N VAL A 56 -4.93 0.70 -3.10
CA VAL A 56 -6.33 0.66 -2.66
C VAL A 56 -7.05 -0.51 -3.33
N GLY A 57 -7.73 -1.33 -2.55
CA GLY A 57 -8.37 -2.49 -3.14
C GLY A 57 -9.12 -3.38 -2.17
N SER A 58 -9.76 -4.42 -2.70
CA SER A 58 -10.30 -5.52 -1.93
C SER A 58 -9.48 -6.79 -2.17
N THR A 59 -9.32 -7.60 -1.13
CA THR A 59 -8.90 -8.99 -1.30
C THR A 59 -10.00 -9.77 -2.03
N ASP A 60 -9.62 -10.82 -2.74
CA ASP A 60 -10.54 -11.70 -3.47
C ASP A 60 -10.28 -13.13 -2.99
N SER A 61 -11.07 -13.61 -2.03
CA SER A 61 -10.86 -14.92 -1.39
C SER A 61 -11.02 -16.08 -2.37
N LEU A 62 -11.84 -15.91 -3.41
CA LEU A 62 -12.09 -16.91 -4.44
C LEU A 62 -10.97 -16.97 -5.49
N ASN A 63 -10.12 -15.95 -5.56
CA ASN A 63 -9.08 -15.90 -6.56
C ASN A 63 -7.79 -16.59 -6.07
N PRO A 64 -7.25 -17.60 -6.79
CA PRO A 64 -6.01 -18.28 -6.40
C PRO A 64 -4.79 -17.35 -6.48
N SER A 65 -4.86 -16.30 -7.32
CA SER A 65 -3.81 -15.29 -7.45
C SER A 65 -3.94 -14.14 -6.45
N ARG A 66 -4.82 -14.25 -5.44
CA ARG A 66 -4.95 -13.21 -4.40
C ARG A 66 -3.63 -12.98 -3.67
N ILE A 67 -3.42 -11.73 -3.27
CA ILE A 67 -2.36 -11.35 -2.35
C ILE A 67 -2.88 -11.62 -0.94
N SER A 68 -2.17 -12.45 -0.19
CA SER A 68 -2.58 -12.85 1.16
C SER A 68 -2.44 -11.71 2.18
N LYS A 69 -3.23 -11.76 3.27
CA LYS A 69 -3.09 -10.81 4.39
C LYS A 69 -1.67 -10.81 4.97
N THR A 70 -0.99 -11.96 4.98
CA THR A 70 0.40 -12.09 5.46
C THR A 70 1.39 -11.43 4.51
N GLU A 71 1.23 -11.57 3.19
CA GLU A 71 2.03 -10.82 2.20
C GLU A 71 1.82 -9.32 2.35
N ILE A 72 0.56 -8.87 2.44
CA ILE A 72 0.22 -7.46 2.65
C ILE A 72 0.91 -6.94 3.91
N SER A 73 0.81 -7.65 5.03
CA SER A 73 1.45 -7.22 6.28
C SER A 73 2.98 -7.14 6.19
N LYS A 74 3.63 -7.95 5.36
CA LYS A 74 5.09 -7.89 5.15
C LYS A 74 5.52 -6.72 4.27
N ILE A 75 4.68 -6.32 3.32
CA ILE A 75 5.00 -5.23 2.39
C ILE A 75 4.64 -3.87 2.99
N ASN A 76 3.51 -3.82 3.71
CA ASN A 76 2.93 -2.61 4.23
C ASN A 76 3.82 -1.97 5.30
N ASN A 77 4.21 -0.71 5.08
CA ASN A 77 5.12 0.06 5.93
C ASN A 77 4.81 1.57 5.87
N GLU A 78 5.66 2.43 6.42
CA GLU A 78 5.47 3.88 6.51
C GLU A 78 5.48 4.63 5.16
N ARG A 79 5.85 3.99 4.05
CA ARG A 79 5.88 4.59 2.69
C ARG A 79 5.15 3.78 1.62
N ILE A 80 4.78 2.54 1.90
CA ILE A 80 3.99 1.67 1.02
C ILE A 80 2.78 1.18 1.82
N LEU A 81 1.61 1.72 1.51
CA LEU A 81 0.38 1.52 2.26
C LEU A 81 -0.65 0.70 1.48
N PHE A 82 -1.17 -0.35 2.11
CA PHE A 82 -2.35 -1.07 1.63
C PHE A 82 -3.61 -0.59 2.34
N LEU A 83 -4.52 0.01 1.58
CA LEU A 83 -5.83 0.43 2.04
C LEU A 83 -6.90 -0.53 1.49
N TYR A 84 -7.26 -1.51 2.32
CA TYR A 84 -8.20 -2.58 1.96
C TYR A 84 -9.11 -2.93 3.12
N ASN A 85 -10.22 -3.62 2.80
CA ASN A 85 -11.10 -4.15 3.82
C ASN A 85 -10.38 -5.30 4.55
N ARG A 86 -10.13 -5.11 5.84
CA ARG A 86 -9.70 -6.19 6.74
C ARG A 86 -10.98 -6.88 7.19
N ASP A 87 -11.37 -7.97 6.52
CA ASP A 87 -12.37 -8.90 7.07
C ASP A 87 -11.93 -9.36 8.47
#